data_AF-A0ABD2DYK1-F1
#
_entry.id   AF-A0ABD2DYK1-F1
#
_cell.length_a   1.000
_cell.length_b   1.000
_cell.length_c   1.000
_cell.angle_alpha   90.00
_cell.angle_beta   90.00
_cell.angle_gamma   90.00
#
_symmetry.space_group_name_H-M   'P 1'
#
loop_
_entity.id
_entity.type
_entity.pdbx_description
1 polymer ?
#
loop_
_entity_poly.entity_id
_entity_poly.type
_entity_poly.pdbx_seq_one_letter_code
_entity_poly.pdbx_strand_id
1 'polypeptide(L)'
;IGPVASVAIRKDIMEQHPAPEFSAHIKSEQKQMVAQWEFIREGLQKGHLTVMVLKAMKPFQFETQEGKQEMFHATVATEREFFFVKVFNTQLKDKFTPKRIIIISKYYWQSGFLEVNSASLVFDAESDQKISVPKHIIRKAGETPKIKKLQTQPVGTIVNGVFVVQKKTERRNCVLFDLNDNTGNMEVLVLKKQNKVECEEGDKLRLTFFELSKSGEKLQLTSGVHSFIKVIKTKK
;
A
#
# COMPACT_ATOMS: atom_id res chain seq x y z
N ILE A 1 -41.98 -86.69 11.82
CA ILE A 1 -41.89 -86.70 13.30
C ILE A 1 -41.49 -85.27 13.69
N GLY A 2 -42.37 -84.52 14.38
CA GLY A 2 -42.19 -83.07 14.67
C GLY A 2 -41.11 -82.77 15.74
N PRO A 3 -40.99 -81.54 16.31
CA PRO A 3 -41.96 -80.43 16.31
C PRO A 3 -41.41 -78.97 16.16
N VAL A 4 -42.38 -78.06 16.21
CA VAL A 4 -42.51 -76.60 16.51
C VAL A 4 -41.51 -75.93 17.49
N ALA A 5 -41.45 -74.57 17.40
CA ALA A 5 -41.07 -73.51 18.38
C ALA A 5 -39.59 -73.03 18.36
N SER A 6 -39.19 -71.79 18.72
CA SER A 6 -39.77 -70.45 18.92
C SER A 6 -38.60 -69.49 19.22
N VAL A 7 -38.72 -68.22 18.81
CA VAL A 7 -38.19 -66.94 19.40
C VAL A 7 -36.90 -66.95 20.26
N ALA A 8 -35.91 -66.12 19.90
CA ALA A 8 -35.25 -65.18 20.85
C ALA A 8 -34.33 -64.16 20.15
N ILE A 9 -34.53 -62.89 20.53
CA ILE A 9 -33.74 -61.69 20.22
C ILE A 9 -32.40 -61.72 20.97
N ARG A 10 -31.29 -61.34 20.31
CA ARG A 10 -30.20 -60.56 20.95
C ARG A 10 -29.60 -59.57 19.96
N LYS A 11 -29.73 -58.29 20.31
CA LYS A 11 -28.94 -57.15 19.82
C LYS A 11 -27.52 -57.25 20.39
N ASP A 12 -26.51 -56.89 19.60
CA ASP A 12 -25.30 -56.18 20.03
C ASP A 12 -24.61 -55.64 18.76
N ILE A 13 -24.78 -54.35 18.46
CA ILE A 13 -23.79 -53.27 18.64
C ILE A 13 -22.54 -53.47 17.76
N MET A 14 -22.61 -52.95 16.52
CA MET A 14 -21.44 -52.56 15.75
C MET A 14 -21.14 -51.10 16.11
N GLU A 15 -19.99 -50.87 16.77
CA GLU A 15 -19.41 -49.53 16.89
C GLU A 15 -19.14 -48.96 15.49
N GLN A 16 -19.77 -47.84 15.17
CA GLN A 16 -19.36 -46.97 14.07
C GLN A 16 -18.40 -45.92 14.63
N HIS A 17 -17.14 -45.99 14.18
CA HIS A 17 -16.19 -44.90 14.29
C HIS A 17 -16.78 -43.61 13.70
N PRO A 18 -16.76 -42.46 14.40
CA PRO A 18 -17.13 -41.19 13.80
C PRO A 18 -16.03 -40.72 12.83
N ALA A 19 -16.42 -40.38 11.61
CA ALA A 19 -15.57 -39.70 10.64
C ALA A 19 -15.16 -38.31 11.16
N PRO A 20 -13.96 -37.79 10.84
CA PRO A 20 -13.50 -36.52 11.39
C PRO A 20 -14.28 -35.34 10.80
N GLU A 21 -14.90 -34.55 11.68
CA GLU A 21 -15.36 -33.19 11.41
C GLU A 21 -14.14 -32.28 11.11
N PHE A 22 -13.60 -32.33 9.90
CA PHE A 22 -12.52 -31.42 9.47
C PHE A 22 -12.73 -30.78 8.10
N SER A 23 -13.89 -30.99 7.46
CA SER A 23 -14.12 -30.54 6.09
C SER A 23 -15.00 -29.28 5.96
N ALA A 24 -15.65 -28.82 7.03
CA ALA A 24 -16.49 -27.62 7.00
C ALA A 24 -15.71 -26.31 7.22
N HIS A 25 -14.67 -26.33 8.07
CA HIS A 25 -13.90 -25.12 8.40
C HIS A 25 -12.95 -24.65 7.29
N ILE A 26 -12.33 -25.57 6.55
CA ILE A 26 -11.39 -25.21 5.48
C ILE A 26 -12.12 -24.54 4.30
N LYS A 27 -13.37 -24.95 4.03
CA LYS A 27 -14.19 -24.37 2.95
C LYS A 27 -14.69 -22.96 3.29
N SER A 28 -15.01 -22.67 4.55
CA SER A 28 -15.42 -21.31 4.97
C SER A 28 -14.25 -20.34 4.96
N GLU A 29 -13.07 -20.78 5.39
CA GLU A 29 -11.85 -19.95 5.36
C GLU A 29 -11.41 -19.61 3.93
N GLN A 30 -11.48 -20.56 2.99
CA GLN A 30 -11.19 -20.27 1.58
C GLN A 30 -12.24 -19.35 0.93
N LYS A 31 -13.53 -19.50 1.26
CA LYS A 31 -14.57 -18.56 0.78
C LYS A 31 -14.38 -17.16 1.38
N GLN A 32 -13.93 -17.07 2.62
CA GLN A 32 -13.59 -15.83 3.30
C GLN A 32 -12.29 -15.21 2.74
N MET A 33 -11.34 -16.04 2.31
CA MET A 33 -10.09 -15.63 1.64
C MET A 33 -10.33 -15.12 0.22
N VAL A 34 -11.28 -15.71 -0.52
CA VAL A 34 -11.71 -15.24 -1.85
C VAL A 34 -12.55 -13.96 -1.74
N ALA A 35 -13.49 -13.89 -0.79
CA ALA A 35 -14.29 -12.68 -0.54
C ALA A 35 -13.45 -11.49 -0.02
N GLN A 36 -12.31 -11.74 0.65
CA GLN A 36 -11.40 -10.68 1.10
C GLN A 36 -10.59 -10.04 -0.04
N TRP A 37 -10.35 -10.76 -1.14
CA TRP A 37 -9.67 -10.21 -2.32
C TRP A 37 -10.62 -9.45 -3.26
N GLU A 38 -11.94 -9.67 -3.16
CA GLU A 38 -12.96 -9.01 -3.98
C GLU A 38 -13.27 -7.55 -3.57
N PHE A 39 -12.75 -7.06 -2.44
CA PHE A 39 -13.16 -5.75 -1.90
C PHE A 39 -12.44 -4.53 -2.49
N ILE A 40 -11.31 -4.72 -3.16
CA ILE A 40 -10.53 -3.58 -3.68
C ILE A 40 -10.75 -3.45 -5.20
N ARG A 41 -11.98 -3.13 -5.59
CA ARG A 41 -12.20 -2.53 -6.91
C ARG A 41 -11.74 -1.08 -6.87
N GLU A 42 -11.05 -0.66 -7.92
CA GLU A 42 -10.75 0.76 -8.13
C GLU A 42 -12.03 1.60 -8.02
N GLY A 43 -11.93 2.75 -7.37
CA GLY A 43 -13.04 3.69 -7.23
C GLY A 43 -13.42 4.01 -5.78
N LEU A 44 -14.63 4.56 -5.63
CA LEU A 44 -15.13 5.10 -4.37
C LEU A 44 -15.44 3.98 -3.38
N GLN A 45 -14.74 4.01 -2.25
CA GLN A 45 -14.93 3.12 -1.11
C GLN A 45 -15.77 3.82 -0.05
N LYS A 46 -17.01 3.35 0.12
CA LYS A 46 -17.95 3.92 1.11
C LYS A 46 -17.78 3.35 2.52
N GLY A 47 -17.06 2.24 2.66
CA GLY A 47 -16.81 1.60 3.95
C GLY A 47 -15.94 2.43 4.89
N HIS A 48 -15.96 2.07 6.16
CA HIS A 48 -15.07 2.63 7.17
C HIS A 48 -13.76 1.84 7.21
N LEU A 49 -12.64 2.55 7.17
CA LEU A 49 -11.31 2.01 7.29
C LEU A 49 -10.65 2.60 8.53
N THR A 50 -10.50 1.80 9.57
CA THR A 50 -9.78 2.20 10.78
C THR A 50 -8.30 1.90 10.59
N VAL A 51 -7.45 2.91 10.77
CA VAL A 51 -6.01 2.82 10.53
C VAL A 51 -5.22 3.60 11.57
N MET A 52 -4.01 3.13 11.86
CA MET A 52 -3.00 3.90 12.57
C MET A 52 -2.17 4.72 11.58
N VAL A 53 -1.98 6.00 11.85
CA VAL A 53 -1.11 6.87 11.06
C VAL A 53 0.35 6.54 11.39
N LEU A 54 1.13 6.11 10.40
CA LEU A 54 2.56 5.82 10.57
C LEU A 54 3.41 7.08 10.33
N LYS A 55 3.06 7.86 9.30
CA LYS A 55 3.81 9.04 8.89
C LYS A 55 2.91 10.00 8.12
N ALA A 56 3.15 11.30 8.26
CA ALA A 56 2.57 12.33 7.40
C ALA A 56 3.62 13.37 7.03
N MET A 57 3.60 13.82 5.78
CA MET A 57 4.47 14.89 5.29
C MET A 57 3.84 16.26 5.55
N LYS A 58 4.63 17.34 5.42
CA LYS A 58 4.09 18.69 5.36
C LYS A 58 3.27 18.87 4.08
N PRO A 59 2.21 19.69 4.09
CA PRO A 59 1.54 20.10 2.87
C PRO A 59 2.50 20.73 1.86
N PHE A 60 2.24 20.50 0.58
CA PHE A 60 2.98 21.09 -0.52
C PHE A 60 2.02 21.47 -1.66
N GLN A 61 2.42 22.47 -2.43
CA GLN A 61 1.67 22.94 -3.60
C GLN A 61 1.98 22.10 -4.84
N PHE A 62 0.97 21.89 -5.66
CA PHE A 62 1.07 21.30 -6.99
C PHE A 62 0.13 22.04 -7.96
N GLU A 63 0.43 21.96 -9.25
CA GLU A 63 -0.35 22.63 -10.30
C GLU A 63 -1.23 21.64 -11.03
N THR A 64 -2.51 21.98 -11.18
CA THR A 64 -3.47 21.30 -12.04
C THR A 64 -3.97 22.24 -13.14
N GLN A 65 -4.89 21.78 -13.99
CA GLN A 65 -5.51 22.66 -14.99
C GLN A 65 -6.37 23.75 -14.34
N GLU A 66 -6.90 23.47 -13.16
CA GLU A 66 -7.76 24.36 -12.37
C GLU A 66 -6.95 25.34 -11.49
N GLY A 67 -5.62 25.25 -11.49
CA GLY A 67 -4.72 26.15 -10.78
C GLY A 67 -3.85 25.48 -9.73
N LYS A 68 -3.37 26.27 -8.77
CA LYS A 68 -2.54 25.78 -7.66
C LYS A 68 -3.42 25.15 -6.60
N GLN A 69 -3.11 23.91 -6.23
CA GLN A 69 -3.75 23.18 -5.16
C GLN A 69 -2.71 22.75 -4.13
N GLU A 70 -3.16 22.39 -2.93
CA GLU A 70 -2.30 21.86 -1.87
C GLU A 70 -2.75 20.48 -1.44
N MET A 71 -1.79 19.64 -1.11
CA MET A 71 -2.05 18.31 -0.54
C MET A 71 -0.90 17.91 0.37
N PHE A 72 -1.06 16.80 1.09
CA PHE A 72 0.06 16.13 1.74
C PHE A 72 -0.02 14.62 1.55
N HIS A 73 1.14 13.96 1.66
CA HIS A 73 1.21 12.51 1.69
C HIS A 73 1.18 11.97 3.12
N ALA A 74 0.54 10.83 3.30
CA ALA A 74 0.62 10.05 4.52
C ALA A 74 0.88 8.57 4.23
N THR A 75 1.26 7.86 5.29
CA THR A 75 1.34 6.40 5.32
C THR A 75 0.56 5.95 6.53
N VAL A 76 -0.39 5.06 6.31
CA VAL A 76 -1.30 4.54 7.34
C VAL A 76 -1.25 3.01 7.32
N ALA A 77 -1.64 2.35 8.40
CA ALA A 77 -1.63 0.90 8.47
C ALA A 77 -2.79 0.33 9.28
N THR A 78 -3.23 -0.84 8.86
CA THR A 78 -4.06 -1.75 9.66
C THR A 78 -3.16 -2.77 10.35
N GLU A 79 -3.74 -3.74 11.03
CA GLU A 79 -2.99 -4.88 11.58
C GLU A 79 -2.43 -5.81 10.50
N ARG A 80 -2.90 -5.70 9.25
CA ARG A 80 -2.61 -6.63 8.15
C ARG A 80 -1.69 -6.04 7.08
N GLU A 81 -1.84 -4.75 6.78
CA GLU A 81 -1.07 -4.09 5.73
C GLU A 81 -0.92 -2.58 5.96
N PHE A 82 -0.17 -1.92 5.08
CA PHE A 82 -0.03 -0.48 5.07
C PHE A 82 -0.44 0.10 3.71
N PHE A 83 -0.81 1.37 3.72
CA PHE A 83 -1.24 2.10 2.55
C PHE A 83 -0.52 3.45 2.46
N PHE A 84 -0.14 3.83 1.25
CA PHE A 84 0.20 5.21 0.95
C PHE A 84 -1.08 6.01 0.71
N VAL A 85 -1.10 7.27 1.16
CA VAL A 85 -2.29 8.12 1.10
C VAL A 85 -1.95 9.47 0.49
N LYS A 86 -2.75 9.91 -0.48
CA LYS A 86 -2.81 11.30 -0.94
C LYS A 86 -3.96 11.99 -0.22
N VAL A 87 -3.67 13.07 0.51
CA VAL A 87 -4.68 13.84 1.25
C VAL A 87 -4.78 15.24 0.65
N PHE A 88 -5.86 15.47 -0.10
CA PHE A 88 -6.14 16.74 -0.80
C PHE A 88 -6.84 17.77 0.09
N ASN A 89 -7.36 17.36 1.25
CA ASN A 89 -7.89 18.28 2.25
C ASN A 89 -6.82 18.56 3.32
N THR A 90 -6.08 19.67 3.19
CA THR A 90 -4.99 20.05 4.11
C THR A 90 -5.47 20.38 5.52
N GLN A 91 -6.76 20.69 5.72
CA GLN A 91 -7.34 20.91 7.05
C GLN A 91 -7.34 19.63 7.91
N LEU A 92 -7.18 18.47 7.29
CA LEU A 92 -7.07 17.18 7.99
C LEU A 92 -5.67 16.94 8.56
N LYS A 93 -4.70 17.85 8.35
CA LYS A 93 -3.30 17.61 8.67
C LYS A 93 -3.06 17.25 10.15
N ASP A 94 -3.85 17.76 11.07
CA ASP A 94 -3.74 17.48 12.52
C ASP A 94 -4.25 16.08 12.90
N LYS A 95 -5.21 15.55 12.14
CA LYS A 95 -5.68 14.16 12.27
C LYS A 95 -4.63 13.16 11.79
N PHE A 96 -3.86 13.53 10.76
CA PHE A 96 -2.73 12.75 10.27
C PHE A 96 -1.45 13.03 11.08
N THR A 97 -1.52 12.72 12.37
CA THR A 97 -0.37 12.76 13.30
C THR A 97 0.11 11.34 13.59
N PRO A 98 1.43 11.05 13.54
CA PRO A 98 1.93 9.69 13.79
C PRO A 98 1.41 9.08 15.09
N LYS A 99 1.12 7.77 15.06
CA LYS A 99 0.51 6.94 16.12
C LYS A 99 -0.97 7.22 16.42
N ARG A 100 -1.58 8.26 15.85
CA ARG A 100 -3.02 8.51 15.98
C ARG A 100 -3.80 7.44 15.22
N ILE A 101 -4.88 6.95 15.82
CA ILE A 101 -5.82 6.03 15.17
C ILE A 101 -6.98 6.85 14.63
N ILE A 102 -7.25 6.71 13.34
CA ILE A 102 -8.29 7.45 12.63
C ILE A 102 -9.20 6.49 11.87
N ILE A 103 -10.43 6.91 11.65
CA ILE A 103 -11.39 6.22 10.80
C ILE A 103 -11.56 7.05 9.53
N ILE A 104 -11.29 6.45 8.37
CA ILE A 104 -11.46 7.06 7.06
C ILE A 104 -12.68 6.44 6.37
N SER A 105 -13.59 7.24 5.83
CA SER A 105 -14.69 6.76 4.99
C SER A 105 -14.89 7.64 3.76
N LYS A 106 -15.61 7.12 2.76
CA LYS A 106 -15.80 7.79 1.46
C LYS A 106 -14.45 8.16 0.80
N TYR A 107 -13.47 7.27 0.91
CA TYR A 107 -12.16 7.43 0.29
C TYR A 107 -12.15 6.80 -1.10
N TYR A 108 -11.20 7.18 -1.93
CA TYR A 108 -10.98 6.51 -3.21
C TYR A 108 -9.82 5.52 -3.09
N TRP A 109 -9.99 4.34 -3.67
CA TRP A 109 -8.89 3.42 -3.93
C TRP A 109 -8.46 3.58 -5.39
N GLN A 110 -7.18 3.88 -5.59
CA GLN A 110 -6.53 3.88 -6.91
C GLN A 110 -5.33 2.95 -6.83
N SER A 111 -5.21 2.00 -7.75
CA SER A 111 -4.23 0.90 -7.76
C SER A 111 -2.94 1.16 -6.97
N GLY A 112 -2.92 0.79 -5.69
CA GLY A 112 -1.77 0.90 -4.80
C GLY A 112 -1.73 2.07 -3.80
N PHE A 113 -2.73 2.95 -3.77
CA PHE A 113 -2.84 4.02 -2.78
C PHE A 113 -4.28 4.47 -2.48
N LEU A 114 -4.44 5.13 -1.33
CA LEU A 114 -5.68 5.76 -0.89
C LEU A 114 -5.69 7.25 -1.26
N GLU A 115 -6.86 7.74 -1.66
CA GLU A 115 -7.11 9.16 -1.86
C GLU A 115 -8.20 9.65 -0.91
N VAL A 116 -7.86 10.72 -0.18
CA VAL A 116 -8.74 11.42 0.74
C VAL A 116 -8.93 12.84 0.21
N ASN A 117 -10.16 13.15 -0.20
CA ASN A 117 -10.53 14.45 -0.78
C ASN A 117 -11.63 15.13 0.04
N SER A 118 -12.25 16.18 -0.49
CA SER A 118 -13.29 16.96 0.20
C SER A 118 -14.55 16.16 0.51
N ALA A 119 -14.84 15.08 -0.23
CA ALA A 119 -15.99 14.21 0.03
C ALA A 119 -15.70 13.12 1.09
N SER A 120 -14.42 12.89 1.39
CA SER A 120 -13.98 11.91 2.39
C SER A 120 -14.21 12.42 3.80
N LEU A 121 -14.49 11.50 4.72
CA LEU A 121 -14.66 11.81 6.14
C LEU A 121 -13.53 11.16 6.93
N VAL A 122 -12.93 11.93 7.84
CA VAL A 122 -11.85 11.45 8.70
C VAL A 122 -12.16 11.81 10.15
N PHE A 123 -12.32 10.78 10.97
CA PHE A 123 -12.64 10.90 12.39
C PHE A 123 -11.51 10.34 13.24
N ASP A 124 -11.47 10.77 14.49
CA ASP A 124 -10.66 10.09 15.49
C ASP A 124 -11.35 8.79 15.88
N ALA A 125 -10.57 7.73 16.06
CA ALA A 125 -11.11 6.51 16.64
C ALA A 125 -11.48 6.73 18.11
N GLU A 126 -12.49 6.01 18.58
CA GLU A 126 -12.89 6.02 19.99
C GLU A 126 -11.76 5.47 20.88
N SER A 127 -11.71 5.89 22.14
CA SER A 127 -10.59 5.58 23.04
C SER A 127 -10.39 4.09 23.34
N ASP A 128 -11.45 3.30 23.16
CA ASP A 128 -11.47 1.85 23.31
C ASP A 128 -10.99 1.10 22.05
N GLN A 129 -11.03 1.76 20.88
CA GLN A 129 -10.61 1.17 19.62
C GLN A 129 -9.08 1.10 19.53
N LYS A 130 -8.54 -0.11 19.76
CA LYS A 130 -7.10 -0.39 19.69
C LYS A 130 -6.76 -1.07 18.38
N ILE A 131 -5.80 -0.52 17.64
CA ILE A 131 -5.12 -1.19 16.53
C ILE A 131 -3.69 -1.48 16.96
N SER A 132 -3.30 -2.75 16.88
CA SER A 132 -1.91 -3.16 17.13
C SER A 132 -1.22 -3.49 15.81
N VAL A 133 -0.58 -2.49 15.19
CA VAL A 133 0.13 -2.71 13.93
C VAL A 133 1.42 -3.51 14.19
N PRO A 134 1.59 -4.71 13.59
CA PRO A 134 2.80 -5.49 13.75
C PRO A 134 4.06 -4.72 13.32
N LYS A 135 5.17 -4.89 14.07
CA LYS A 135 6.46 -4.23 13.79
C LYS A 135 6.95 -4.45 12.36
N HIS A 136 6.69 -5.62 11.77
CA HIS A 136 7.13 -5.94 10.42
C HIS A 136 6.40 -5.08 9.35
N ILE A 137 5.13 -4.70 9.59
CA ILE A 137 4.37 -3.81 8.71
C ILE A 137 4.94 -2.39 8.78
N ILE A 138 5.18 -1.89 10.00
CA ILE A 138 5.77 -0.57 10.21
C ILE A 138 7.15 -0.48 9.53
N ARG A 139 7.96 -1.54 9.66
CA ARG A 139 9.26 -1.64 8.99
C ARG A 139 9.11 -1.61 7.47
N LYS A 140 8.26 -2.49 6.90
CA LYS A 140 8.02 -2.58 5.45
C LYS A 140 7.50 -1.26 4.86
N ALA A 141 6.66 -0.52 5.58
CA ALA A 141 6.13 0.78 5.16
C ALA A 141 7.21 1.88 5.06
N GLY A 142 8.30 1.75 5.82
CA GLY A 142 9.44 2.67 5.80
C GLY A 142 10.64 2.18 4.99
N GLU A 143 10.63 0.93 4.53
CA GLU A 143 11.70 0.32 3.75
C GLU A 143 11.76 0.92 2.33
N THR A 144 12.98 1.10 1.81
CA THR A 144 13.17 1.38 0.38
C THR A 144 13.10 0.06 -0.40
N PRO A 145 12.20 -0.07 -1.39
CA PRO A 145 12.12 -1.28 -2.19
C PRO A 145 13.41 -1.47 -3.00
N LYS A 146 13.87 -2.72 -3.06
CA LYS A 146 15.03 -3.09 -3.88
C LYS A 146 14.69 -3.01 -5.36
N ILE A 147 15.61 -2.50 -6.18
CA ILE A 147 15.39 -2.34 -7.63
C ILE A 147 15.03 -3.67 -8.29
N LYS A 148 15.71 -4.76 -7.94
CA LYS A 148 15.36 -6.10 -8.46
C LYS A 148 13.91 -6.51 -8.17
N LYS A 149 13.35 -6.10 -7.02
CA LYS A 149 11.94 -6.38 -6.69
C LYS A 149 10.98 -5.55 -7.51
N LEU A 150 11.36 -4.31 -7.87
CA LEU A 150 10.54 -3.44 -8.71
C LEU A 150 10.39 -4.00 -10.13
N GLN A 151 11.39 -4.75 -10.62
CA GLN A 151 11.34 -5.37 -11.96
C GLN A 151 10.20 -6.39 -12.14
N THR A 152 9.68 -6.93 -11.03
CA THR A 152 8.58 -7.91 -11.06
C THR A 152 7.25 -7.31 -10.58
N GLN A 153 7.20 -6.01 -10.26
CA GLN A 153 5.96 -5.35 -9.84
C GLN A 153 5.13 -4.92 -11.05
N PRO A 154 3.80 -4.85 -10.92
CA PRO A 154 2.94 -4.35 -11.98
C PRO A 154 3.17 -2.85 -12.24
N VAL A 155 2.98 -2.43 -13.50
CA VAL A 155 2.91 -1.01 -13.87
C VAL A 155 1.80 -0.32 -13.05
N GLY A 156 2.03 0.93 -12.65
CA GLY A 156 1.16 1.66 -11.74
C GLY A 156 1.56 1.53 -10.26
N THR A 157 2.49 0.61 -9.92
CA THR A 157 2.96 0.47 -8.54
C THR A 157 3.58 1.77 -8.02
N ILE A 158 3.11 2.23 -6.87
CA ILE A 158 3.66 3.39 -6.18
C ILE A 158 4.97 3.05 -5.47
N VAL A 159 6.00 3.85 -5.72
CA VAL A 159 7.34 3.69 -5.19
C VAL A 159 7.72 4.89 -4.33
N ASN A 160 8.00 4.60 -3.06
CA ASN A 160 8.57 5.51 -2.08
C ASN A 160 9.91 4.92 -1.63
N GLY A 161 10.98 5.72 -1.61
CA GLY A 161 12.29 5.17 -1.28
C GLY A 161 13.42 6.17 -1.33
N VAL A 162 14.61 5.73 -0.94
CA VAL A 162 15.85 6.50 -1.03
C VAL A 162 16.87 5.72 -1.84
N PHE A 163 17.28 6.28 -2.97
CA PHE A 163 18.17 5.63 -3.92
C PHE A 163 19.41 6.50 -4.16
N VAL A 164 20.53 5.86 -4.50
CA VAL A 164 21.76 6.57 -4.86
C VAL A 164 21.68 6.98 -6.33
N VAL A 165 22.13 8.19 -6.63
CA VAL A 165 22.24 8.70 -8.00
C VAL A 165 23.58 8.30 -8.57
N GLN A 166 23.56 7.54 -9.65
CA GLN A 166 24.75 7.20 -10.43
C GLN A 166 24.98 8.25 -11.53
N LYS A 167 23.92 8.74 -12.17
CA LYS A 167 24.06 9.75 -13.23
C LYS A 167 22.82 10.61 -13.33
N LYS A 168 23.01 11.87 -13.74
CA LYS A 168 21.94 12.82 -14.04
C LYS A 168 22.08 13.26 -15.50
N THR A 169 21.00 13.18 -16.27
CA THR A 169 20.94 13.63 -17.66
C THR A 169 19.79 14.63 -17.81
N GLU A 170 20.11 15.89 -18.13
CA GLU A 170 19.09 16.90 -18.40
C GLU A 170 18.56 16.81 -19.84
N ARG A 171 17.24 16.88 -20.00
CA ARG A 171 16.55 16.94 -21.29
C ARG A 171 15.70 18.20 -21.37
N ARG A 172 15.05 18.48 -22.51
CA ARG A 172 14.28 19.72 -22.72
C ARG A 172 13.23 19.95 -21.62
N ASN A 173 12.38 18.95 -21.33
CA ASN A 173 11.24 19.07 -20.41
C ASN A 173 11.32 18.18 -19.16
N CYS A 174 12.39 17.39 -19.03
CA CYS A 174 12.57 16.45 -17.94
C CYS A 174 14.05 16.29 -17.57
N VAL A 175 14.29 15.64 -16.44
CA VAL A 175 15.60 15.20 -15.97
C VAL A 175 15.51 13.70 -15.78
N LEU A 176 16.46 12.96 -16.33
CA LEU A 176 16.59 11.52 -16.13
C LEU A 176 17.68 11.27 -15.08
N PHE A 177 17.35 10.50 -14.06
CA PHE A 177 18.29 10.03 -13.06
C PHE A 177 18.50 8.53 -13.23
N ASP A 178 19.75 8.12 -13.36
CA ASP A 178 20.12 6.72 -13.28
C ASP A 178 20.37 6.42 -11.79
N LEU A 179 19.52 5.57 -11.23
CA LEU A 179 19.58 5.16 -9.84
C LEU A 179 20.16 3.76 -9.72
N ASN A 180 20.91 3.53 -8.66
CA ASN A 180 21.41 2.19 -8.35
C ASN A 180 21.20 1.80 -6.88
N ASP A 181 21.13 0.50 -6.68
CA ASP A 181 21.30 -0.15 -5.40
C ASP A 181 22.13 -1.43 -5.59
N ASN A 182 22.38 -2.17 -4.50
CA ASN A 182 23.14 -3.42 -4.56
C ASN A 182 22.43 -4.57 -5.30
N THR A 183 21.24 -4.34 -5.88
CA THR A 183 20.42 -5.33 -6.58
C THR A 183 20.18 -4.98 -8.05
N GLY A 184 20.51 -3.78 -8.50
CA GLY A 184 20.40 -3.39 -9.91
C GLY A 184 20.39 -1.88 -10.12
N ASN A 185 20.06 -1.50 -11.35
CA ASN A 185 19.94 -0.10 -11.79
C ASN A 185 18.53 0.17 -12.30
N MET A 186 18.07 1.41 -12.17
CA MET A 186 16.75 1.84 -12.61
C MET A 186 16.76 3.31 -13.01
N GLU A 187 16.11 3.62 -14.13
CA GLU A 187 15.95 4.99 -14.59
C GLU A 187 14.74 5.66 -13.91
N VAL A 188 14.88 6.95 -13.59
CA VAL A 188 13.80 7.77 -13.06
C VAL A 188 13.65 9.06 -13.84
N LEU A 189 12.50 9.23 -14.45
CA LEU A 189 12.12 10.40 -15.24
C LEU A 189 11.38 11.40 -14.35
N VAL A 190 11.98 12.57 -14.14
CA VAL A 190 11.40 13.69 -13.38
C VAL A 190 11.03 14.82 -14.33
N LEU A 191 9.77 15.24 -14.34
CA LEU A 191 9.33 16.37 -15.16
C LEU A 191 9.86 17.69 -14.59
N LYS A 192 10.43 18.56 -15.43
CA LYS A 192 11.12 19.81 -15.00
C LYS A 192 10.22 20.81 -14.26
N LYS A 193 8.89 20.69 -14.39
CA LYS A 193 7.95 21.49 -13.59
C LYS A 193 8.12 21.27 -12.07
N GLN A 194 8.72 20.14 -11.67
CA GLN A 194 8.87 19.71 -10.27
C GLN A 194 10.27 19.93 -9.69
N ASN A 195 10.76 21.17 -9.75
CA ASN A 195 11.98 21.66 -9.10
C ASN A 195 13.27 21.60 -9.96
N LYS A 196 14.05 22.69 -9.93
CA LYS A 196 15.48 22.66 -10.28
C LYS A 196 16.21 21.90 -9.18
N VAL A 197 16.31 20.58 -9.34
CA VAL A 197 16.97 19.73 -8.35
C VAL A 197 18.48 19.73 -8.58
N GLU A 198 19.21 20.42 -7.71
CA GLU A 198 20.68 20.35 -7.65
C GLU A 198 21.11 19.02 -7.02
N CYS A 199 21.54 18.08 -7.86
CA CYS A 199 21.95 16.74 -7.48
C CYS A 199 23.23 16.40 -8.24
N GLU A 200 24.21 15.85 -7.54
CA GLU A 200 25.46 15.33 -8.09
C GLU A 200 25.43 13.80 -8.11
N GLU A 201 26.37 13.19 -8.82
CA GLU A 201 26.64 11.75 -8.70
C GLU A 201 27.06 11.41 -7.26
N GLY A 202 26.56 10.29 -6.75
CA GLY A 202 26.77 9.84 -5.38
C GLY A 202 25.82 10.45 -4.35
N ASP A 203 25.07 11.51 -4.68
CA ASP A 203 23.97 12.00 -3.84
C ASP A 203 22.85 10.95 -3.76
N LYS A 204 21.96 11.11 -2.78
CA LYS A 204 20.76 10.26 -2.66
C LYS A 204 19.50 11.05 -3.00
N LEU A 205 18.58 10.40 -3.72
CA LEU A 205 17.24 10.92 -3.96
C LEU A 205 16.23 10.19 -3.09
N ARG A 206 15.50 10.97 -2.28
CA ARG A 206 14.26 10.51 -1.67
C ARG A 206 13.11 10.75 -2.63
N LEU A 207 12.57 9.66 -3.16
CA LEU A 207 11.41 9.63 -4.02
C LEU A 207 10.15 9.42 -3.17
N THR A 208 9.08 10.15 -3.48
CA THR A 208 7.77 9.96 -2.86
C THR A 208 6.68 10.09 -3.92
N PHE A 209 5.77 9.12 -3.95
CA PHE A 209 4.68 8.96 -4.92
C PHE A 209 5.14 8.94 -6.37
N PHE A 210 6.25 8.22 -6.64
CA PHE A 210 6.65 7.90 -8.01
C PHE A 210 5.94 6.65 -8.50
N GLU A 211 5.67 6.57 -9.79
CA GLU A 211 4.96 5.44 -10.37
C GLU A 211 5.91 4.57 -11.18
N LEU A 212 5.81 3.25 -11.01
CA LEU A 212 6.47 2.29 -11.88
C LEU A 212 5.79 2.28 -13.24
N SER A 213 6.54 2.64 -14.28
CA SER A 213 6.06 2.69 -15.66
C SER A 213 7.00 1.96 -16.61
N LYS A 214 6.58 1.80 -17.86
CA LYS A 214 7.41 1.24 -18.94
C LYS A 214 7.79 2.34 -19.93
N SER A 215 9.05 2.33 -20.34
CA SER A 215 9.55 3.06 -21.51
C SER A 215 10.09 2.05 -22.51
N GLY A 216 9.29 1.74 -23.53
CA GLY A 216 9.53 0.59 -24.40
C GLY A 216 9.55 -0.71 -23.59
N GLU A 217 10.65 -1.46 -23.67
CA GLU A 217 10.83 -2.72 -22.95
C GLU A 217 11.38 -2.55 -21.52
N LYS A 218 11.87 -1.35 -21.16
CA LYS A 218 12.50 -1.09 -19.87
C LYS A 218 11.53 -0.55 -18.84
N LEU A 219 11.59 -1.07 -17.61
CA LEU A 219 10.91 -0.50 -16.45
C LEU A 219 11.67 0.73 -15.94
N GLN A 220 10.93 1.79 -15.65
CA GLN A 220 11.44 3.05 -15.10
C GLN A 220 10.47 3.60 -14.06
N LEU A 221 10.90 4.56 -13.24
CA LEU A 221 9.99 5.34 -12.42
C LEU A 221 9.69 6.67 -13.10
N THR A 222 8.44 7.11 -13.02
CA THR A 222 8.01 8.40 -13.57
C THR A 222 7.40 9.25 -12.48
N SER A 223 7.76 10.53 -12.46
CA SER A 223 7.09 11.52 -11.63
C SER A 223 5.72 11.87 -12.20
N GLY A 224 4.66 11.71 -11.41
CA GLY A 224 3.33 12.28 -11.66
C GLY A 224 3.16 13.62 -10.96
N VAL A 225 2.01 14.29 -11.14
CA VAL A 225 1.71 15.62 -10.57
C VAL A 225 1.85 15.70 -9.05
N HIS A 226 1.60 14.59 -8.35
CA HIS A 226 1.68 14.49 -6.90
C HIS A 226 3.01 13.88 -6.43
N SER A 227 4.00 13.68 -7.31
CA SER A 227 5.31 13.17 -6.90
C SER A 227 6.13 14.24 -6.20
N PHE A 228 6.92 13.83 -5.21
CA PHE A 228 7.82 14.71 -4.47
C PHE A 228 9.23 14.12 -4.43
N ILE A 229 10.22 14.97 -4.70
CA ILE A 229 11.64 14.61 -4.71
C ILE A 229 12.40 15.46 -3.71
N LYS A 230 13.28 14.83 -2.94
CA LYS A 230 14.23 15.52 -2.06
C LYS A 230 15.63 14.96 -2.24
N VAL A 231 16.59 15.83 -2.52
CA VAL A 231 18.02 15.49 -2.54
C VAL A 231 18.52 15.39 -1.10
N ILE A 232 19.32 14.36 -0.86
CA ILE A 232 20.09 14.15 0.35
C ILE A 232 21.55 14.18 -0.10
N LYS A 233 22.22 15.30 0.17
CA LYS A 233 23.63 15.49 -0.17
C LYS A 233 24.49 14.50 0.59
N THR A 234 25.39 13.83 -0.11
CA THR A 234 26.43 13.04 0.54
C THR A 234 27.48 14.00 1.09
N LYS A 235 27.85 13.85 2.38
CA LYS A 235 28.94 14.65 2.94
C LYS A 235 30.22 14.21 2.22
N LYS A 236 30.83 15.14 1.50
CA LYS A 236 32.20 14.99 0.99
C LYS A 236 33.18 14.99 2.15
#